data_AF-A0A0V0J6N5-F1
#
_entry.id   AF-A0A0V0J6N5-F1
#
_cell.length_a   1.000
_cell.length_b   1.000
_cell.length_c   1.000
_cell.angle_alpha   90.00
_cell.angle_beta   90.00
_cell.angle_gamma   90.00
#
_symmetry.space_group_name_H-M   'P 1'
#
loop_
_entity.id
_entity.type
_entity.pdbx_description
1 polymer ?
#
loop_
_entity_poly.entity_id
_entity_poly.type
_entity_poly.pdbx_seq_one_letter_code
_entity_poly.pdbx_strand_id
1 'polypeptide(L)'
;MSEISDYRMNATVDRAFRHPRGSFTVYRVIIEKSSPVSVEERTLFKRYSDFKRLHKSLQRVVKELDYGMPLPSLPAETFFNRLDPEVVESRRVFLDSLLKFARPLC
;
A
#
# COMPACT_ATOMS: atom_id res chain seq x y z
N MET A 1 33.27 -10.18 4.93
CA MET A 1 32.04 -10.44 5.70
C MET A 1 31.04 -9.39 5.29
N SER A 2 30.12 -9.73 4.39
CA SER A 2 29.03 -8.83 4.00
C SER A 2 28.05 -8.75 5.16
N GLU A 3 27.98 -7.60 5.82
CA GLU A 3 26.91 -7.27 6.76
C GLU A 3 25.58 -7.43 6.01
N ILE A 4 24.86 -8.52 6.30
CA ILE A 4 23.45 -8.60 5.97
C ILE A 4 22.79 -7.56 6.86
N SER A 5 22.57 -6.37 6.30
CA SER A 5 21.84 -5.29 6.94
C SER A 5 20.45 -5.82 7.33
N ASP A 6 20.22 -6.08 8.63
CA ASP A 6 18.95 -6.55 9.22
C ASP A 6 17.89 -5.44 9.25
N TYR A 7 17.79 -4.71 8.14
CA TYR A 7 16.79 -3.69 7.95
C TYR A 7 15.47 -4.36 7.61
N ARG A 8 14.44 -4.02 8.38
CA ARG A 8 13.06 -4.45 8.12
C ARG A 8 12.28 -3.21 7.71
N MET A 9 11.58 -3.32 6.58
CA MET A 9 10.61 -2.31 6.15
C MET A 9 9.20 -2.82 6.43
N ASN A 10 8.38 -2.01 7.06
CA ASN A 10 6.95 -2.23 7.19
C ASN A 10 6.21 -1.06 6.58
N ALA A 11 5.09 -1.33 5.93
CA ALA A 11 4.22 -0.29 5.40
C ALA A 11 2.76 -0.67 5.68
N THR A 12 2.00 0.26 6.25
CA THR A 12 0.60 0.04 6.65
C THR A 12 -0.28 1.19 6.17
N VAL A 13 -1.56 0.89 5.94
CA VAL A 13 -2.58 1.90 5.64
C VAL A 13 -3.62 1.93 6.74
N ASP A 14 -3.54 2.93 7.61
CA ASP A 14 -4.30 2.93 8.85
C ASP A 14 -5.52 3.85 8.84
N ARG A 15 -5.50 4.92 8.03
CA ARG A 15 -6.59 5.89 7.98
C ARG A 15 -6.91 6.33 6.56
N ALA A 16 -8.16 6.73 6.36
CA ALA A 16 -8.65 7.36 5.15
C ALA A 16 -9.35 8.68 5.50
N PHE A 17 -9.15 9.70 4.66
CA PHE A 17 -9.68 11.03 4.84
C PHE A 17 -10.29 11.52 3.53
N ARG A 18 -11.38 12.29 3.63
CA ARG A 18 -11.87 13.06 2.50
C ARG A 18 -10.96 14.26 2.29
N HIS A 19 -10.53 14.49 1.04
CA HIS A 19 -9.68 15.63 0.73
C HIS A 19 -10.45 16.95 0.94
N PRO A 20 -9.89 17.95 1.67
CA PRO A 20 -10.63 19.16 2.05
C PRO A 20 -11.04 20.03 0.86
N ARG A 21 -10.28 19.98 -0.25
CA ARG A 21 -10.53 20.76 -1.47
C ARG A 21 -10.96 19.91 -2.67
N GLY A 22 -11.27 18.62 -2.49
CA GLY A 22 -11.49 17.70 -3.60
C GLY A 22 -12.55 16.63 -3.34
N SER A 23 -13.14 16.10 -4.41
CA SER A 23 -14.13 15.01 -4.35
C SER A 23 -13.47 13.62 -4.38
N PHE A 24 -12.42 13.42 -3.59
CA PHE A 24 -11.66 12.17 -3.51
C PHE A 24 -11.16 11.86 -2.11
N THR A 25 -10.85 10.58 -1.90
CA THR A 25 -10.31 10.05 -0.64
C THR A 25 -8.79 9.93 -0.70
N VAL A 26 -8.14 10.31 0.38
CA VAL A 26 -6.70 10.19 0.62
C VAL A 26 -6.47 9.19 1.74
N TYR A 27 -5.53 8.29 1.54
CA TYR A 27 -5.15 7.26 2.49
C TYR A 27 -3.81 7.63 3.11
N ARG A 28 -3.73 7.49 4.44
CA ARG A 28 -2.49 7.66 5.18
C ARG A 28 -1.73 6.34 5.16
N VAL A 29 -0.50 6.43 4.68
CA VAL A 29 0.44 5.31 4.63
C VAL A 29 1.55 5.60 5.61
N ILE A 30 1.81 4.68 6.52
CA ILE A 30 2.93 4.77 7.45
C ILE A 30 3.98 3.77 6.98
N ILE A 31 5.19 4.25 6.73
CA ILE A 31 6.34 3.43 6.35
C ILE A 31 7.32 3.48 7.52
N GLU A 32 7.58 2.32 8.11
CA GLU A 32 8.53 2.15 9.20
C GLU A 32 9.75 1.41 8.66
N LYS A 33 10.92 1.97 8.89
CA LYS A 33 12.20 1.40 8.52
C LYS A 33 12.96 1.14 9.83
N SER A 34 13.02 -0.11 10.25
CA SER A 34 13.67 -0.51 11.50
C SER A 34 15.01 -1.19 11.24
N SER A 35 16.01 -0.80 12.03
CA SER A 35 17.30 -1.47 12.17
C SER A 35 17.49 -1.87 13.65
N PRO A 36 18.55 -2.62 13.99
CA PRO A 36 18.87 -2.90 15.39
C PRO A 36 19.11 -1.66 16.26
N VAL A 37 19.42 -0.50 15.64
CA VAL A 37 19.86 0.72 16.35
C VAL A 37 18.79 1.82 16.31
N SER A 38 17.94 1.86 15.29
CA SER A 38 16.98 2.94 15.08
C SER A 38 15.72 2.47 14.37
N VAL A 39 14.61 3.15 14.64
CA VAL A 39 13.36 3.04 13.88
C VAL A 39 13.06 4.41 13.29
N GLU A 40 12.98 4.48 11.97
CA GLU A 40 12.57 5.67 11.23
C GLU A 40 11.13 5.49 10.75
N GLU A 41 10.26 6.42 11.07
CA GLU A 41 8.88 6.44 10.59
C GLU A 41 8.69 7.57 9.56
N ARG A 42 8.02 7.25 8.45
CA ARG A 42 7.62 8.21 7.44
C ARG A 42 6.14 8.06 7.13
N THR A 43 5.39 9.14 7.32
CA THR A 43 3.98 9.22 6.90
C THR A 43 3.87 9.79 5.48
N LEU A 44 3.10 9.12 4.63
CA LEU A 44 2.72 9.56 3.29
C LEU A 44 1.20 9.66 3.16
N PHE A 45 0.74 10.51 2.26
CA PHE A 45 -0.66 10.67 1.91
C PHE A 45 -0.83 10.40 0.42
N LYS A 46 -1.60 9.36 0.07
CA LYS A 46 -1.76 8.89 -1.32
C LYS A 46 -3.23 8.65 -1.65
N ARG A 47 -3.61 8.84 -2.91
CA ARG A 47 -4.97 8.55 -3.39
C ARG A 47 -5.06 7.13 -3.96
N TYR A 48 -6.26 6.56 -4.02
CA TYR A 48 -6.48 5.19 -4.52
C TYR A 48 -5.87 4.94 -5.91
N SER A 49 -5.92 5.92 -6.81
CA SER A 49 -5.33 5.78 -8.15
C SER A 49 -3.81 5.66 -8.16
N ASP A 50 -3.10 6.15 -7.14
CA ASP A 50 -1.65 5.97 -7.03
C ASP A 50 -1.34 4.49 -6.74
N PHE A 51 -2.15 3.87 -5.88
CA PHE A 51 -2.05 2.44 -5.60
C PHE A 51 -2.48 1.58 -6.80
N LYS A 52 -3.45 2.02 -7.62
CA LYS A 52 -3.75 1.32 -8.88
C LYS A 52 -2.55 1.29 -9.82
N ARG A 53 -1.71 2.35 -9.83
CA ARG A 53 -0.46 2.36 -10.60
C ARG A 53 0.56 1.43 -9.98
N LEU A 54 0.73 1.46 -8.65
CA LEU A 54 1.61 0.54 -7.92
C LEU A 54 1.24 -0.93 -8.17
N HIS A 55 -0.04 -1.29 -8.05
CA HIS A 55 -0.55 -2.64 -8.27
C HIS A 55 -0.19 -3.15 -9.67
N LYS A 56 -0.39 -2.33 -10.71
CA LYS A 56 0.02 -2.66 -12.09
C LYS A 56 1.52 -2.86 -12.24
N SER A 57 2.34 -2.04 -11.57
CA SER A 57 3.80 -2.21 -11.58
C SER A 57 4.20 -3.52 -10.88
N LEU A 58 3.62 -3.80 -9.72
CA LEU A 58 3.87 -5.04 -8.97
C LEU A 58 3.43 -6.28 -9.76
N GLN A 59 2.33 -6.21 -10.50
CA GLN A 59 1.89 -7.32 -11.36
C GLN A 59 2.94 -7.71 -12.39
N ARG A 60 3.68 -6.74 -12.95
CA ARG A 60 4.78 -7.02 -13.87
C ARG A 60 5.92 -7.72 -13.15
N VAL A 61 6.35 -7.18 -12.01
CA VAL A 61 7.43 -7.75 -11.19
C VAL A 61 7.11 -9.17 -10.73
N VAL A 62 5.90 -9.40 -10.19
CA VAL A 62 5.44 -10.74 -9.75
C VAL A 62 5.47 -11.75 -10.90
N LYS A 63 5.07 -11.32 -12.10
CA LYS A 63 5.12 -12.18 -13.30
C LYS A 63 6.55 -12.45 -13.75
N GLU A 64 7.44 -11.46 -13.70
CA GLU A 64 8.84 -11.60 -14.08
C GLU A 64 9.64 -12.48 -13.10
N LEU A 65 9.30 -12.44 -11.81
CA LEU A 65 9.94 -13.23 -10.76
C LEU A 65 9.35 -14.63 -10.58
N ASP A 66 8.33 -15.00 -11.36
CA ASP A 66 7.50 -16.20 -11.17
C ASP A 66 7.09 -16.37 -9.69
N TYR A 67 6.66 -15.27 -9.09
CA TYR A 67 6.36 -15.23 -7.67
C TYR A 67 5.13 -16.11 -7.44
N GLY A 68 5.31 -17.26 -6.79
CA GLY A 68 4.32 -18.33 -6.63
C GLY A 68 3.05 -17.96 -5.84
N MET A 69 2.82 -16.68 -5.56
CA MET A 69 1.57 -16.15 -5.02
C MET A 69 1.04 -14.99 -5.87
N PRO A 70 -0.26 -15.00 -6.22
CA PRO A 70 -0.87 -13.91 -6.95
C PRO A 70 -1.03 -12.66 -6.08
N LEU A 71 -0.96 -11.49 -6.70
CA LEU A 71 -1.27 -10.22 -6.04
C LEU A 71 -2.72 -10.18 -5.55
N PRO A 72 -3.01 -9.48 -4.43
CA PRO A 72 -4.37 -9.22 -4.01
C PRO A 72 -5.20 -8.60 -5.14
N SER A 73 -6.45 -9.02 -5.30
CA SER A 73 -7.34 -8.51 -6.33
C SER A 73 -7.85 -7.11 -5.99
N LEU A 74 -7.87 -6.22 -6.98
CA LEU A 74 -8.44 -4.87 -6.82
C LEU A 74 -9.93 -4.96 -6.46
N PRO A 75 -10.42 -4.22 -5.46
CA PRO A 75 -11.85 -4.13 -5.19
C PRO A 75 -12.59 -3.52 -6.38
N ALA A 76 -13.85 -3.92 -6.58
CA ALA A 76 -14.67 -3.53 -7.72
C ALA A 76 -14.70 -2.00 -7.93
N GLU A 77 -14.61 -1.58 -9.20
CA GLU A 77 -14.62 -0.15 -9.54
C GLU A 77 -16.03 0.44 -9.40
N THR A 78 -16.38 0.91 -8.21
CA THR A 78 -17.59 1.70 -8.00
C THR A 78 -17.30 3.18 -8.26
N PHE A 79 -17.76 3.67 -9.41
CA PHE A 79 -17.67 5.10 -9.76
C PHE A 79 -18.70 5.95 -9.00
N PHE A 80 -19.89 5.40 -8.74
CA PHE A 80 -21.01 6.14 -8.14
C PHE A 80 -20.94 6.24 -6.61
N ASN A 81 -20.27 5.29 -5.93
CA ASN A 81 -20.19 5.24 -4.46
C ASN A 81 -18.75 5.36 -3.95
N ARG A 82 -17.87 6.06 -4.68
CA ARG A 82 -16.43 6.11 -4.36
C ARG A 82 -16.07 6.79 -3.03
N LEU A 83 -17.02 7.54 -2.45
CA LEU A 83 -16.90 8.22 -1.15
C LEU A 83 -17.71 7.53 -0.05
N ASP A 84 -18.42 6.44 -0.39
CA ASP A 84 -19.15 5.63 0.57
C ASP A 84 -18.17 5.07 1.61
N PRO A 85 -18.45 5.21 2.92
CA PRO A 85 -17.60 4.67 3.98
C PRO A 85 -17.25 3.19 3.79
N GLU A 86 -18.18 2.36 3.32
CA GLU A 86 -17.93 0.93 3.09
C GLU A 86 -16.92 0.70 1.95
N VAL A 87 -17.05 1.47 0.87
CA VAL A 87 -16.11 1.42 -0.26
C VAL A 87 -14.73 1.93 0.15
N VAL A 88 -14.68 2.99 0.97
CA VAL A 88 -13.42 3.55 1.49
C VAL A 88 -12.72 2.55 2.40
N GLU A 89 -13.45 1.88 3.28
CA GLU A 89 -12.88 0.90 4.19
C GLU A 89 -12.43 -0.37 3.46
N SER A 90 -13.24 -0.89 2.54
CA SER A 90 -12.86 -2.01 1.67
C SER A 90 -11.55 -1.71 0.91
N ARG A 91 -11.42 -0.49 0.37
CA ARG A 91 -10.17 -0.04 -0.25
C ARG A 91 -9.04 0.03 0.76
N ARG A 92 -9.23 0.61 1.94
CA ARG A 92 -8.19 0.72 2.97
C ARG A 92 -7.61 -0.66 3.33
N VAL A 93 -8.47 -1.64 3.57
CA VAL A 93 -8.08 -3.04 3.87
C VAL A 93 -7.28 -3.63 2.70
N PHE A 94 -7.79 -3.50 1.48
CA PHE A 94 -7.07 -3.96 0.28
C PHE A 94 -5.68 -3.32 0.15
N LEU A 95 -5.58 -2.01 0.35
CA LEU A 95 -4.32 -1.28 0.23
C LEU A 95 -3.30 -1.74 1.29
N ASP A 96 -3.75 -1.96 2.52
CA ASP A 96 -2.91 -2.49 3.60
C ASP A 96 -2.40 -3.91 3.26
N SER A 97 -3.27 -4.79 2.75
CA SER A 97 -2.87 -6.12 2.26
C SER A 97 -1.88 -6.05 1.09
N LEU A 98 -2.06 -5.12 0.15
CA LEU A 98 -1.16 -4.92 -0.97
C LEU A 98 0.25 -4.52 -0.53
N LEU A 99 0.36 -3.60 0.44
CA LEU A 99 1.66 -3.18 0.97
C LEU A 99 2.35 -4.31 1.73
N LYS A 100 1.60 -5.09 2.52
CA LYS A 100 2.13 -6.29 3.19
C LYS A 100 2.62 -7.36 2.21
N PHE A 101 1.93 -7.54 1.09
CA PHE A 101 2.35 -8.43 0.01
C PHE A 101 3.64 -7.94 -0.67
N ALA A 102 3.77 -6.62 -0.87
CA ALA A 102 4.94 -6.04 -1.53
C ALA A 102 6.20 -6.02 -0.64
N ARG A 103 6.05 -6.10 0.69
CA ARG A 103 7.15 -6.07 1.65
C ARG A 103 8.36 -6.96 1.30
N PRO A 104 8.21 -8.28 1.01
CA PRO A 104 9.34 -9.14 0.64
C PRO A 104 9.94 -8.85 -0.74
N LEU A 105 9.32 -7.99 -1.56
CA LEU A 105 9.80 -7.61 -2.89
C LEU A 105 10.67 -6.32 -2.87
N CYS A 106 10.84 -5.70 -1.70
CA CYS A 106 11.51 -4.41 -1.52
C CYS A 106 12.80 -4.54 -0.70
#